data_AF-A0A0A2M1T6-F1
#
_entry.id   AF-A0A0A2M1T6-F1
#
_cell.length_a   1.000
_cell.length_b   1.000
_cell.length_c   1.000
_cell.angle_alpha   90.00
_cell.angle_beta   90.00
_cell.angle_gamma   90.00
#
_symmetry.space_group_name_H-M   'P 1'
#
loop_
_entity.id
_entity.type
_entity.pdbx_description
1 polymer ?
#
loop_
_entity_poly.entity_id
_entity_poly.type
_entity_poly.pdbx_seq_one_letter_code
_entity_poly.pdbx_strand_id
1 'polypeptide(L)'
;MLKLYSLFIILICGIASAQPPEMKLSEGGFEPIDVSIPATKPEKLVSVTKTWALERQRRKIDQDKGYDFTNVTDNTITITGFKKNAFYYTNLGEQFEHRIQYTMKFTFYENRYTLTFTVTQIYTDNNTPVQSSLSDYFKSDGTLKEGYTNLDISLETTVNAIVQSHYEALMNFR
;
A
#
# COMPACT_ATOMS: atom_id res chain seq x y z
N MET A 1 9.33 -35.88 -40.27
CA MET A 1 9.79 -34.60 -39.68
C MET A 1 8.63 -33.90 -38.95
N LEU A 2 8.08 -34.48 -37.88
CA LEU A 2 6.92 -33.92 -37.17
C LEU A 2 6.94 -34.22 -35.66
N LYS A 3 8.09 -34.58 -35.09
CA LYS A 3 8.23 -34.97 -33.67
C LYS A 3 9.07 -34.01 -32.83
N LEU A 4 9.67 -32.97 -33.44
CA LEU A 4 10.55 -32.04 -32.73
C LEU A 4 9.85 -30.72 -32.31
N TYR A 5 8.66 -30.43 -32.86
CA TYR A 5 7.94 -29.18 -32.58
C TYR A 5 6.97 -29.24 -31.38
N SER A 6 6.64 -30.44 -30.88
CA SER A 6 5.69 -30.59 -29.77
C SER A 6 6.30 -30.28 -28.39
N LEU A 7 7.64 -30.20 -28.27
CA LEU A 7 8.29 -29.91 -26.97
C LEU A 7 8.41 -28.41 -26.65
N PHE A 8 8.18 -27.52 -27.64
CA PHE A 8 8.37 -26.07 -27.45
C PHE A 8 7.11 -25.35 -26.98
N ILE A 9 5.93 -25.97 -27.09
CA ILE A 9 4.63 -25.34 -26.76
C ILE A 9 4.29 -25.49 -25.25
N ILE A 10 4.92 -26.42 -24.53
CA ILE A 10 4.63 -26.65 -23.11
C ILE A 10 5.38 -25.66 -22.19
N LEU A 11 6.37 -24.92 -22.69
CA LEU A 11 7.19 -24.03 -21.87
C LEU A 11 6.69 -22.57 -21.77
N ILE A 12 5.56 -22.22 -22.41
CA ILE A 12 5.06 -20.82 -22.46
C ILE A 12 4.01 -20.53 -21.37
N CYS A 13 3.45 -21.55 -20.71
CA CYS A 13 2.42 -21.35 -19.68
C CYS A 13 2.95 -21.13 -18.24
N GLY A 14 4.27 -21.05 -18.05
CA GLY A 14 4.88 -21.10 -16.71
C GLY A 14 5.15 -19.77 -16.02
N ILE A 15 4.99 -18.63 -16.70
CA ILE A 15 5.28 -17.31 -16.11
C ILE A 15 3.97 -16.57 -15.87
N ALA A 16 3.13 -17.10 -14.99
CA ALA A 16 2.22 -16.24 -14.25
C ALA A 16 3.08 -15.35 -13.36
N SER A 17 3.61 -14.26 -13.92
CA SER A 17 4.26 -13.21 -13.14
C SER A 17 3.22 -12.72 -12.15
N ALA A 18 3.42 -13.04 -10.86
CA ALA A 18 2.73 -12.37 -9.78
C ALA A 18 3.10 -10.89 -9.90
N GLN A 19 2.23 -10.10 -10.52
CA GLN A 19 2.42 -8.66 -10.60
C GLN A 19 2.47 -8.14 -9.16
N PRO A 20 3.43 -7.25 -8.86
CA PRO A 20 3.47 -6.65 -7.55
C PRO A 20 2.14 -5.90 -7.28
N PRO A 21 1.63 -5.97 -6.05
CA PRO A 21 0.34 -5.36 -5.72
C PRO A 21 0.39 -3.84 -5.94
N GLU A 22 -0.63 -3.33 -6.65
CA GLU A 22 -0.80 -1.91 -6.92
C GLU A 22 -2.16 -1.44 -6.41
N MET A 23 -2.17 -0.35 -5.66
CA MET A 23 -3.36 0.35 -5.20
C MET A 23 -3.54 1.63 -6.01
N LYS A 24 -4.77 1.85 -6.47
CA LYS A 24 -5.20 3.05 -7.20
C LYS A 24 -6.02 3.95 -6.31
N LEU A 25 -5.78 5.25 -6.44
CA LEU A 25 -6.51 6.27 -5.71
C LEU A 25 -7.79 6.64 -6.47
N SER A 26 -8.89 6.72 -5.73
CA SER A 26 -10.18 7.26 -6.18
C SER A 26 -10.62 8.38 -5.23
N GLU A 27 -11.75 9.02 -5.55
CA GLU A 27 -12.39 10.00 -4.65
C GLU A 27 -12.73 9.41 -3.27
N GLY A 28 -12.96 8.09 -3.19
CA GLY A 28 -13.23 7.36 -1.95
C GLY A 28 -11.98 6.93 -1.18
N GLY A 29 -10.79 7.23 -1.70
CA GLY A 29 -9.51 6.73 -1.19
C GLY A 29 -9.01 5.54 -2.00
N PHE A 30 -8.37 4.58 -1.33
CA PHE A 30 -7.80 3.42 -2.02
C PHE A 30 -8.75 2.23 -1.96
N GLU A 31 -9.05 1.67 -3.12
CA GLU A 31 -9.83 0.43 -3.21
C GLU A 31 -9.06 -0.74 -2.56
N PRO A 32 -9.74 -1.63 -1.81
CA PRO A 32 -9.10 -2.82 -1.28
C PRO A 32 -8.57 -3.72 -2.41
N ILE A 33 -7.41 -4.33 -2.17
CA ILE A 33 -6.79 -5.25 -3.12
C ILE A 33 -6.72 -6.67 -2.56
N ASP A 34 -6.86 -7.66 -3.44
CA ASP A 34 -6.61 -9.07 -3.16
C ASP A 34 -5.28 -9.48 -3.79
N VAL A 35 -4.39 -10.04 -2.96
CA VAL A 35 -3.03 -10.40 -3.38
C VAL A 35 -2.82 -11.89 -3.21
N SER A 36 -2.47 -12.57 -4.29
CA SER A 36 -2.10 -13.99 -4.26
C SER A 36 -0.69 -14.15 -3.72
N ILE A 37 -0.52 -15.08 -2.77
CA ILE A 37 0.77 -15.43 -2.18
C ILE A 37 0.86 -16.96 -2.08
N PRO A 38 2.06 -17.55 -2.06
CA PRO A 38 2.12 -18.99 -1.95
C PRO A 38 1.65 -19.45 -0.56
N ALA A 39 1.16 -20.69 -0.48
CA ALA A 39 0.48 -21.22 0.71
C ALA A 39 1.30 -21.02 2.00
N THR A 40 0.71 -20.42 3.03
CA THR A 40 1.29 -20.15 4.35
C THR A 40 0.18 -20.04 5.39
N LYS A 41 0.42 -20.55 6.60
CA LYS A 41 -0.54 -20.39 7.71
C LYS A 41 -0.83 -18.91 8.01
N PRO A 42 -2.10 -18.48 8.15
CA PRO A 42 -2.46 -17.11 8.46
C PRO A 42 -1.73 -16.54 9.69
N GLU A 43 -1.58 -17.32 10.77
CA GLU A 43 -0.89 -16.83 11.98
C GLU A 43 0.57 -16.42 11.71
N LYS A 44 1.24 -17.16 10.81
CA LYS A 44 2.60 -16.85 10.40
C LYS A 44 2.65 -15.55 9.59
N LEU A 45 1.68 -15.31 8.71
CA LEU A 45 1.59 -14.07 7.93
C LEU A 45 1.33 -12.86 8.81
N VAL A 46 0.49 -13.00 9.84
CA VAL A 46 0.30 -11.97 10.88
C VAL A 46 1.63 -11.69 11.60
N SER A 47 2.37 -12.72 11.99
CA SER A 47 3.68 -12.57 12.63
C SER A 47 4.70 -11.86 11.74
N VAL A 48 4.83 -12.26 10.47
CA VAL A 48 5.75 -11.62 9.51
C VAL A 48 5.37 -10.16 9.29
N THR A 49 4.08 -9.87 9.18
CA THR A 49 3.55 -8.51 8.99
C THR A 49 3.88 -7.60 10.18
N LYS A 50 3.81 -8.11 11.42
CA LYS A 50 4.29 -7.38 12.60
C LYS A 50 5.80 -7.12 12.55
N THR A 51 6.58 -8.15 12.24
CA THR A 51 8.05 -8.03 12.14
C THR A 51 8.44 -7.00 11.09
N TRP A 52 7.79 -7.00 9.92
CA TRP A 52 8.01 -6.01 8.87
C TRP A 52 7.81 -4.57 9.38
N ALA A 53 6.68 -4.29 10.04
CA ALA A 53 6.40 -2.96 10.57
C ALA A 53 7.42 -2.53 11.65
N LEU A 54 7.78 -3.44 12.55
CA LEU A 54 8.79 -3.19 13.59
C LEU A 54 10.18 -2.92 12.99
N GLU A 55 10.57 -3.65 11.94
CA GLU A 55 11.83 -3.41 11.23
C GLU A 55 11.85 -2.04 10.55
N ARG A 56 10.73 -1.62 9.94
CA ARG A 56 10.60 -0.28 9.35
C ARG A 56 10.76 0.82 10.41
N GLN A 57 10.16 0.63 11.59
CA GLN A 57 10.32 1.53 12.73
C GLN A 57 11.77 1.56 13.23
N ARG A 58 12.40 0.40 13.41
CA ARG A 58 13.80 0.28 13.85
C ARG A 58 14.76 1.00 12.90
N ARG A 59 14.51 0.88 11.59
CA ARG A 59 15.28 1.55 10.53
C ARG A 59 14.91 3.02 10.32
N LYS A 60 13.93 3.54 11.08
CA LYS A 60 13.41 4.91 10.95
C LYS A 60 13.01 5.26 9.51
N ILE A 61 12.42 4.30 8.79
CA ILE A 61 11.98 4.51 7.40
C ILE A 61 10.81 5.49 7.36
N ASP A 62 9.92 5.42 8.36
CA ASP A 62 8.72 6.24 8.46
C ASP A 62 8.79 7.13 9.71
N GLN A 63 9.77 8.04 9.67
CA GLN A 63 10.19 8.92 10.77
C GLN A 63 9.02 9.68 11.43
N ASP A 64 8.81 9.46 12.73
CA ASP A 64 8.27 10.37 13.78
C ASP A 64 7.41 9.63 14.78
N LYS A 65 6.55 8.73 14.30
CA LYS A 65 5.60 7.97 15.13
C LYS A 65 5.80 6.48 14.84
N GLY A 66 5.76 5.67 15.90
CA GLY A 66 5.88 4.21 15.77
C GLY A 66 4.68 3.60 15.07
N TYR A 67 4.68 2.28 14.97
CA TYR A 67 3.51 1.53 14.50
C TYR A 67 2.68 1.03 15.67
N ASP A 68 1.36 1.23 15.57
CA ASP A 68 0.39 0.65 16.50
C ASP A 68 -0.33 -0.53 15.86
N PHE A 69 -0.46 -1.62 16.61
CA PHE A 69 -1.13 -2.84 16.17
C PHE A 69 -2.47 -3.01 16.89
N THR A 70 -3.56 -3.09 16.14
CA THR A 70 -4.91 -3.30 16.65
C THR A 70 -5.59 -4.44 15.89
N ASN A 71 -6.71 -4.94 16.41
CA ASN A 71 -7.50 -6.02 15.80
C ASN A 71 -6.66 -7.25 15.41
N VAL A 72 -5.69 -7.61 16.26
CA VAL A 72 -4.83 -8.77 16.02
C VAL A 72 -5.60 -10.03 16.36
N THR A 73 -5.77 -10.89 15.36
CA THR A 73 -6.26 -12.27 15.50
C THR A 73 -5.32 -13.20 14.75
N ASP A 74 -5.68 -14.48 14.63
CA ASP A 74 -4.91 -15.48 13.89
C ASP A 74 -4.79 -15.17 12.40
N ASN A 75 -5.74 -14.41 11.83
CA ASN A 75 -5.75 -14.11 10.40
C ASN A 75 -5.91 -12.63 10.07
N THR A 76 -6.04 -11.75 11.07
CA THR A 76 -6.28 -10.33 10.84
C THR A 76 -5.31 -9.48 11.66
N ILE A 77 -4.88 -8.37 11.08
CA ILE A 77 -4.12 -7.34 11.78
C ILE A 77 -4.43 -5.97 11.17
N THR A 78 -4.59 -4.96 12.01
CA THR A 78 -4.63 -3.56 11.58
C THR A 78 -3.38 -2.86 12.10
N ILE A 79 -2.68 -2.19 11.19
CA ILE A 79 -1.48 -1.41 11.49
C ILE A 79 -1.82 0.06 11.30
N THR A 80 -1.60 0.88 12.32
CA THR A 80 -1.60 2.34 12.16
C THR A 80 -0.17 2.81 11.99
N GLY A 81 0.08 3.60 10.96
CA GLY A 81 1.38 4.16 10.64
C GLY A 81 1.32 5.65 10.33
N PHE A 82 2.48 6.27 10.27
CA PHE A 82 2.64 7.68 9.89
C PHE A 82 3.67 7.79 8.78
N LYS A 83 3.42 8.63 7.77
CA LYS A 83 4.34 8.84 6.65
C LYS A 83 4.58 10.33 6.44
N LYS A 84 5.84 10.74 6.55
CA LYS A 84 6.31 12.05 6.08
C LYS A 84 6.39 12.09 4.57
N ASN A 85 6.24 13.29 4.01
CA ASN A 85 6.35 13.57 2.58
C ASN A 85 5.57 12.53 1.76
N ALA A 86 4.35 12.27 2.24
CA ALA A 86 3.52 11.19 1.76
C ALA A 86 2.92 11.51 0.40
N PHE A 87 2.59 12.78 0.17
CA PHE A 87 2.16 13.25 -1.13
C PHE A 87 2.44 14.74 -1.24
N TYR A 88 2.37 15.24 -2.47
CA TYR A 88 2.44 16.65 -2.75
C TYR A 88 1.46 17.01 -3.86
N TYR A 89 1.13 18.29 -3.94
CA TYR A 89 0.47 18.83 -5.13
C TYR A 89 1.06 20.17 -5.51
N THR A 90 0.86 20.57 -6.76
CA THR A 90 1.31 21.86 -7.28
C THR A 90 0.11 22.77 -7.54
N ASN A 91 0.14 23.96 -6.95
CA ASN A 91 -0.83 25.02 -7.21
C ASN A 91 -0.12 26.31 -7.59
N LEU A 92 -0.45 26.92 -8.73
CA LEU A 92 0.17 28.15 -9.24
C LEU A 92 1.71 28.14 -9.25
N GLY A 93 2.32 26.96 -9.45
CA GLY A 93 3.77 26.77 -9.47
C GLY A 93 4.42 26.53 -8.10
N GLU A 94 3.67 26.58 -7.00
CA GLU A 94 4.14 26.25 -5.67
C GLU A 94 3.79 24.79 -5.31
N GLN A 95 4.75 24.06 -4.74
CA GLN A 95 4.56 22.68 -4.29
C GLN A 95 4.21 22.65 -2.80
N PHE A 96 3.12 21.96 -2.47
CA PHE A 96 2.66 21.76 -1.10
C PHE A 96 2.86 20.30 -0.72
N GLU A 97 3.67 20.06 0.31
CA GLU A 97 3.97 18.71 0.80
C GLU A 97 3.15 18.36 2.04
N HIS A 98 2.69 17.12 2.09
CA HIS A 98 1.80 16.64 3.14
C HIS A 98 2.31 15.35 3.76
N ARG A 99 1.96 15.19 5.03
CA ARG A 99 2.17 13.96 5.80
C ARG A 99 0.83 13.28 6.01
N ILE A 100 0.84 11.97 6.18
CA ILE A 100 -0.38 11.21 6.46
C ILE A 100 -0.21 10.33 7.70
N GLN A 101 -1.27 10.21 8.47
CA GLN A 101 -1.51 9.03 9.27
C GLN A 101 -2.40 8.10 8.45
N TYR A 102 -2.11 6.79 8.49
CA TYR A 102 -2.81 5.80 7.72
C TYR A 102 -3.03 4.51 8.51
N THR A 103 -4.00 3.72 8.08
CA THR A 103 -4.21 2.36 8.54
C THR A 103 -4.10 1.36 7.41
N MET A 104 -3.42 0.24 7.66
CA MET A 104 -3.41 -0.94 6.80
C MET A 104 -4.12 -2.07 7.51
N LYS A 105 -5.27 -2.51 6.98
CA LYS A 105 -5.99 -3.67 7.48
C LYS A 105 -5.71 -4.86 6.57
N PHE A 106 -5.13 -5.90 7.13
CA PHE A 106 -4.88 -7.16 6.45
C PHE A 106 -5.85 -8.24 6.94
N THR A 107 -6.38 -9.01 6.00
CA THR A 107 -7.08 -10.28 6.28
C THR A 107 -6.41 -11.37 5.46
N PHE A 108 -5.77 -12.30 6.16
CA PHE A 108 -4.98 -13.38 5.59
C PHE A 108 -5.82 -14.64 5.40
N TYR A 109 -5.55 -15.30 4.28
CA TYR A 109 -5.98 -16.65 3.95
C TYR A 109 -4.73 -17.47 3.65
N GLU A 110 -4.89 -18.78 3.45
CA GLU A 110 -3.74 -19.66 3.25
C GLU A 110 -2.90 -19.26 2.04
N ASN A 111 -3.51 -18.83 0.94
CA ASN A 111 -2.84 -18.53 -0.34
C ASN A 111 -3.10 -17.10 -0.87
N ARG A 112 -3.68 -16.23 -0.05
CA ARG A 112 -3.96 -14.84 -0.43
C ARG A 112 -4.15 -13.96 0.78
N TYR A 113 -4.14 -12.65 0.58
CA TYR A 113 -4.62 -11.70 1.57
C TYR A 113 -5.39 -10.56 0.93
N THR A 114 -6.33 -10.00 1.68
CA THR A 114 -6.97 -8.73 1.34
C THR A 114 -6.28 -7.62 2.12
N LEU A 115 -5.97 -6.50 1.46
CA LEU A 115 -5.44 -5.29 2.07
C LEU A 115 -6.37 -4.10 1.82
N THR A 116 -6.77 -3.43 2.89
CA THR A 116 -7.38 -2.10 2.84
C THR A 116 -6.40 -1.06 3.38
N PHE A 117 -6.12 -0.02 2.59
CA PHE A 117 -5.30 1.12 3.00
C PHE A 117 -6.20 2.35 3.16
N THR A 118 -6.12 3.03 4.29
CA THR A 118 -6.96 4.21 4.56
C THR A 118 -6.10 5.34 5.11
N VAL A 119 -6.17 6.52 4.47
CA VAL A 119 -5.61 7.76 5.01
C VAL A 119 -6.56 8.26 6.09
N THR A 120 -6.14 8.25 7.36
CA THR A 120 -7.00 8.64 8.49
C THR A 120 -6.86 10.10 8.88
N GLN A 121 -5.71 10.73 8.60
CA GLN A 121 -5.48 12.15 8.88
C GLN A 121 -4.39 12.68 7.95
N ILE A 122 -4.60 13.87 7.41
CA ILE A 122 -3.60 14.62 6.62
C ILE A 122 -3.01 15.73 7.50
N TYR A 123 -1.72 15.96 7.35
CA TYR A 123 -1.00 17.03 8.04
C TYR A 123 -0.21 17.86 7.04
N THR A 124 0.01 19.13 7.38
CA THR A 124 1.01 19.97 6.70
C THR A 124 2.43 19.49 7.05
N ASP A 125 3.43 20.01 6.34
CA ASP A 125 4.84 19.75 6.68
C ASP A 125 5.26 20.28 8.07
N ASN A 126 4.48 21.17 8.68
CA ASN A 126 4.69 21.60 10.07
C ASN A 126 3.98 20.71 11.10
N ASN A 127 3.50 19.53 10.70
CA ASN A 127 2.77 18.59 11.55
C ASN A 127 1.41 19.13 12.07
N THR A 128 0.84 20.13 11.37
CA THR A 128 -0.48 20.68 11.70
C THR A 128 -1.55 19.86 10.98
N PRO A 129 -2.58 19.34 11.68
CA PRO A 129 -3.69 18.66 11.03
C PRO A 129 -4.37 19.56 10.01
N VAL A 130 -4.57 19.03 8.81
CA VAL A 130 -5.41 19.65 7.78
C VAL A 130 -6.84 19.21 8.04
N GLN A 131 -7.79 20.15 7.96
CA GLN A 131 -9.21 19.88 8.17
C GLN A 131 -9.84 19.11 7.00
N SER A 132 -9.26 19.20 5.81
CA SER A 132 -9.72 18.46 4.64
C SER A 132 -9.37 16.98 4.71
N SER A 133 -10.30 16.17 4.23
CA SER A 133 -10.15 14.76 3.93
C SER A 133 -9.63 14.56 2.51
N LEU A 134 -9.33 13.31 2.14
CA LEU A 134 -8.81 13.00 0.80
C LEU A 134 -9.86 13.23 -0.30
N SER A 135 -11.15 13.00 -0.01
CA SER A 135 -12.24 13.23 -0.97
C SER A 135 -12.43 14.71 -1.30
N ASP A 136 -12.03 15.63 -0.40
CA ASP A 136 -12.15 17.06 -0.62
C ASP A 136 -11.27 17.58 -1.77
N TYR A 137 -10.28 16.80 -2.22
CA TYR A 137 -9.43 17.13 -3.37
C TYR A 137 -10.04 16.73 -4.72
N PHE A 138 -11.12 15.94 -4.72
CA PHE A 138 -11.74 15.39 -5.93
C PHE A 138 -13.07 16.08 -6.26
N LYS A 139 -13.37 16.18 -7.55
CA LYS A 139 -14.70 16.49 -8.07
C LYS A 139 -15.56 15.22 -8.03
N SER A 140 -16.87 15.38 -8.18
CA SER A 140 -17.82 14.26 -8.22
C SER A 140 -17.69 13.32 -9.42
N ASP A 141 -16.83 13.66 -10.40
CA ASP A 141 -16.50 12.79 -11.54
C ASP A 141 -15.23 11.96 -11.28
N GLY A 142 -14.66 12.02 -10.06
CA GLY A 142 -13.43 11.34 -9.68
C GLY A 142 -12.14 12.02 -10.16
N THR A 143 -12.22 13.16 -10.85
CA THR A 143 -11.02 13.93 -11.25
C THR A 143 -10.59 14.91 -10.16
N LEU A 144 -9.30 15.25 -10.13
CA LEU A 144 -8.80 16.25 -9.17
C LEU A 144 -9.38 17.64 -9.43
N LYS A 145 -9.67 18.37 -8.35
CA LYS A 145 -9.99 19.81 -8.42
C LYS A 145 -8.77 20.60 -8.91
N GLU A 146 -9.04 21.77 -9.49
CA GLU A 146 -7.99 22.69 -9.92
C GLU A 146 -7.08 23.06 -8.74
N GLY A 147 -5.76 23.13 -8.98
CA GLY A 147 -4.77 23.44 -7.96
C GLY A 147 -4.25 22.23 -7.18
N TYR A 148 -4.68 21.01 -7.48
CA TYR A 148 -4.17 19.78 -6.85
C TYR A 148 -3.40 18.86 -7.79
N THR A 149 -2.79 19.42 -8.83
CA THR A 149 -1.99 18.68 -9.81
C THR A 149 -0.93 17.81 -9.11
N ASN A 150 -0.78 16.56 -9.55
CA ASN A 150 0.15 15.53 -9.04
C ASN A 150 -0.19 14.91 -7.66
N LEU A 151 -1.31 15.29 -7.03
CA LEU A 151 -1.73 14.70 -5.76
C LEU A 151 -1.89 13.18 -5.86
N ASP A 152 -2.60 12.73 -6.89
CA ASP A 152 -2.88 11.33 -7.18
C ASP A 152 -1.60 10.53 -7.42
N ILE A 153 -0.77 10.98 -8.36
CA ILE A 153 0.48 10.31 -8.74
C ILE A 153 1.42 10.21 -7.54
N SER A 154 1.59 11.30 -6.77
CA SER A 154 2.52 11.32 -5.64
C SER A 154 2.04 10.44 -4.48
N LEU A 155 0.74 10.46 -4.16
CA LEU A 155 0.17 9.64 -3.10
C LEU A 155 0.16 8.15 -3.49
N GLU A 156 -0.24 7.82 -4.71
CA GLU A 156 -0.17 6.44 -5.23
C GLU A 156 1.26 5.91 -5.18
N THR A 157 2.25 6.71 -5.57
CA THR A 157 3.66 6.31 -5.52
C THR A 157 4.08 5.94 -4.10
N THR A 158 3.71 6.76 -3.11
CA THR A 158 4.02 6.50 -1.71
C THR A 158 3.33 5.25 -1.18
N VAL A 159 2.02 5.11 -1.43
CA VAL A 159 1.23 3.97 -0.96
C VAL A 159 1.76 2.67 -1.59
N ASN A 160 1.98 2.67 -2.90
CA ASN A 160 2.53 1.52 -3.60
C ASN A 160 3.93 1.15 -3.13
N ALA A 161 4.78 2.11 -2.76
CA ALA A 161 6.08 1.79 -2.15
C ALA A 161 5.94 1.10 -0.77
N ILE A 162 4.94 1.47 0.03
CA ILE A 162 4.66 0.82 1.33
C ILE A 162 4.13 -0.60 1.09
N VAL A 163 3.15 -0.74 0.21
CA VAL A 163 2.50 -2.01 -0.15
C VAL A 163 3.49 -2.98 -0.76
N GLN A 164 4.34 -2.51 -1.68
CA GLN A 164 5.40 -3.29 -2.29
C GLN A 164 6.41 -3.79 -1.25
N SER A 165 6.84 -2.92 -0.35
CA SER A 165 7.76 -3.31 0.73
C SER A 165 7.18 -4.39 1.65
N HIS A 166 5.87 -4.34 1.92
CA HIS A 166 5.19 -5.39 2.69
C HIS A 166 5.13 -6.70 1.91
N TYR A 167 4.72 -6.64 0.64
CA TYR A 167 4.68 -7.80 -0.25
C TYR A 167 6.04 -8.50 -0.35
N GLU A 168 7.12 -7.74 -0.53
CA GLU A 168 8.49 -8.28 -0.54
C GLU A 168 8.86 -8.98 0.77
N ALA A 169 8.44 -8.45 1.92
CA ALA A 169 8.65 -9.11 3.20
C ALA A 169 7.88 -10.44 3.31
N LEU A 170 6.68 -10.51 2.75
CA LEU A 170 5.91 -11.76 2.65
C LEU A 170 6.53 -12.76 1.66
N MET A 171 7.16 -12.30 0.59
CA MET A 171 7.80 -13.21 -0.36
C MET A 171 9.15 -13.73 0.12
N ASN A 172 9.88 -12.92 0.90
CA ASN A 172 11.26 -13.19 1.31
C ASN A 172 11.41 -13.81 2.72
N PHE A 173 10.35 -13.96 3.53
CA PHE A 173 10.49 -14.58 4.86
C PHE A 173 10.76 -16.09 4.83
N ARG A 174 10.71 -16.69 3.63
CA ARG A 174 10.81 -18.13 3.39
C ARG A 174 12.26 -18.59 3.37
#